data_AF-A0A968XJ94-F1
#
_entry.id   AF-A0A968XJ94-F1
#
_cell.length_a   1.000
_cell.length_b   1.000
_cell.length_c   1.000
_cell.angle_alpha   90.00
_cell.angle_beta   90.00
_cell.angle_gamma   90.00
#
_symmetry.space_group_name_H-M   'P 1'
#
loop_
_entity.id
_entity.type
_entity.pdbx_description
1 polymer ?
#
loop_
_entity_poly.entity_id
_entity_poly.type
_entity_poly.pdbx_seq_one_letter_code
_entity_poly.pdbx_strand_id
1 'polypeptide(L)'
;MAKMLGVKTHILRYWEEQFPMLQPLKRAGGRRHYRSEDIVLLQTINRLLNGEGYTIKGARKYLQNGGDKAGAQDQANGVDIGVTCAPPADSSGISVEALKMIRNRLANALAAA
;
A
#
# COMPACT_ATOMS: atom_id res chain seq x y z
N MET A 1 17.56 -4.46 0.18
CA MET A 1 16.23 -4.37 -0.46
C MET A 1 15.52 -3.06 -0.15
N ALA A 2 15.21 -2.75 1.12
CA ALA A 2 14.50 -1.52 1.52
C ALA A 2 15.09 -0.22 0.91
N LYS A 3 16.42 -0.10 0.85
CA LYS A 3 17.13 1.05 0.25
C LYS A 3 16.92 1.18 -1.27
N MET A 4 16.62 0.09 -1.97
CA MET A 4 16.46 0.06 -3.44
C MET A 4 15.05 0.47 -3.88
N LEU A 5 14.05 0.17 -3.05
CA LEU A 5 12.64 0.54 -3.28
C LEU A 5 12.26 1.86 -2.60
N GLY A 6 13.15 2.43 -1.76
CA GLY A 6 12.85 3.63 -0.96
C GLY A 6 11.79 3.40 0.14
N VAL A 7 11.40 2.15 0.39
CA VAL A 7 10.35 1.79 1.35
C VAL A 7 10.97 1.40 2.70
N LYS A 8 10.37 1.86 3.80
CA LYS A 8 10.84 1.55 5.16
C LYS A 8 10.72 0.05 5.47
N THR A 9 11.69 -0.48 6.22
CA THR A 9 11.79 -1.91 6.56
C THR A 9 10.54 -2.49 7.21
N HIS A 10 9.85 -1.73 8.07
CA HIS A 10 8.63 -2.20 8.72
C HIS A 10 7.44 -2.32 7.76
N ILE A 11 7.39 -1.50 6.71
CA ILE A 11 6.33 -1.55 5.69
C ILE A 11 6.48 -2.85 4.88
N LEU A 12 7.70 -3.23 4.53
CA LEU A 12 7.96 -4.51 3.87
C LEU A 12 7.52 -5.69 4.74
N ARG A 13 7.86 -5.67 6.04
CA ARG A 13 7.41 -6.71 6.97
C ARG A 13 5.88 -6.78 7.07
N TYR A 14 5.23 -5.63 7.13
CA TYR A 14 3.79 -5.56 7.16
C TYR A 14 3.16 -6.09 5.86
N TRP A 15 3.73 -5.78 4.70
CA TRP A 15 3.27 -6.33 3.42
C TRP A 15 3.47 -7.85 3.33
N GLU A 16 4.55 -8.42 3.88
CA GLU A 16 4.70 -9.88 3.99
C GLU A 16 3.53 -10.55 4.75
N GLU A 17 3.02 -9.90 5.80
CA GLU A 17 1.91 -10.43 6.59
C GLU A 17 0.57 -10.32 5.84
N GLN A 18 0.41 -9.29 5.01
CA GLN A 18 -0.85 -9.03 4.30
C GLN A 18 -0.97 -9.76 2.96
N PHE A 19 0.16 -9.99 2.28
CA PHE A 19 0.23 -10.62 0.96
C PHE A 19 0.93 -11.98 1.07
N PRO A 20 0.18 -13.10 1.25
CA PRO A 20 0.77 -14.44 1.40
C PRO A 20 1.52 -14.94 0.15
N MET A 21 1.36 -14.24 -0.99
CA MET A 21 2.07 -14.49 -2.24
C MET A 21 3.51 -13.96 -2.21
N LEU A 22 3.81 -12.96 -1.36
CA LEU A 22 5.18 -12.52 -1.10
C LEU A 22 5.82 -13.54 -0.16
N GLN A 23 6.56 -14.49 -0.70
CA GLN A 23 7.26 -15.50 0.08
C GLN A 23 8.77 -15.21 0.10
N PRO A 24 9.24 -14.31 0.99
CA PRO A 24 10.66 -14.03 1.09
C PRO A 24 11.41 -15.31 1.45
N LEU A 25 12.52 -15.58 0.75
CA LEU A 25 13.37 -16.72 1.09
C LEU A 25 13.98 -16.49 2.46
N LYS A 26 13.53 -17.29 3.43
CA LYS A 26 14.08 -17.32 4.78
C LYS A 26 15.37 -18.15 4.74
N ARG A 27 16.52 -17.49 4.72
CA ARG A 27 17.82 -18.14 4.94
C ARG A 27 18.09 -18.25 6.44
N ALA A 28 18.90 -19.24 6.85
CA ALA A 28 19.27 -19.55 8.24
C ALA A 28 19.95 -18.43 9.06
N GLY A 29 20.03 -17.20 8.55
CA GLY A 29 20.59 -16.03 9.23
C GLY A 29 19.60 -14.88 9.47
N GLY A 30 18.29 -15.12 9.38
CA GLY A 30 17.25 -14.11 9.65
C GLY A 30 17.13 -12.98 8.63
N ARG A 31 17.93 -13.02 7.56
CA ARG A 31 17.88 -12.06 6.45
C ARG A 31 16.82 -12.49 5.44
N ARG A 32 15.97 -11.55 5.05
CA ARG A 32 14.93 -11.73 4.05
C ARG A 32 15.48 -11.36 2.69
N HIS A 33 15.51 -12.32 1.76
CA HIS A 33 15.84 -12.08 0.36
C HIS A 33 14.57 -12.20 -0.47
N TYR A 34 14.24 -11.14 -1.20
CA TYR A 34 13.17 -11.13 -2.17
C TYR A 34 13.70 -11.59 -3.51
N ARG A 35 12.92 -12.41 -4.21
CA ARG A 35 13.20 -12.83 -5.59
C ARG A 35 12.81 -11.72 -6.56
N SER A 36 13.27 -11.81 -7.81
CA SER A 36 12.88 -10.85 -8.85
C SER A 36 11.37 -10.76 -9.03
N GLU A 37 10.65 -11.88 -8.91
CA GLU A 37 9.18 -11.93 -8.91
C GLU A 37 8.55 -11.14 -7.76
N ASP A 38 9.08 -11.27 -6.54
CA ASP A 38 8.61 -10.50 -5.39
C ASP A 38 8.85 -9.00 -5.56
N ILE A 39 9.94 -8.60 -6.22
CA ILE A 39 10.26 -7.19 -6.48
C ILE A 39 9.21 -6.56 -7.39
N VAL A 40 8.80 -7.27 -8.45
CA VAL A 40 7.74 -6.82 -9.36
C VAL A 40 6.43 -6.66 -8.60
N LEU A 41 6.07 -7.63 -7.76
CA LEU A 41 4.87 -7.54 -6.92
C LEU A 41 4.93 -6.35 -5.96
N LEU A 42 6.07 -6.12 -5.30
CA LEU A 42 6.26 -5.00 -4.39
C LEU A 42 6.12 -3.64 -5.10
N GLN A 43 6.58 -3.52 -6.34
CA GLN A 43 6.39 -2.32 -7.17
C GLN A 43 4.91 -2.11 -7.50
N THR A 44 4.21 -3.16 -7.92
CA THR A 44 2.77 -3.10 -8.20
C THR A 44 1.96 -2.72 -6.96
N ILE A 45 2.28 -3.32 -5.81
CA ILE A 45 1.66 -2.99 -4.51
C ILE A 45 1.91 -1.52 -4.15
N ASN A 46 3.13 -1.02 -4.32
CA ASN A 46 3.45 0.38 -4.05
C ASN A 46 2.64 1.33 -4.94
N ARG A 47 2.55 1.03 -6.24
CA ARG A 47 1.75 1.80 -7.20
C ARG A 47 0.27 1.81 -6.83
N LEU A 48 -0.30 0.65 -6.51
CA LEU A 48 -1.71 0.52 -6.12
C LEU A 48 -2.02 1.34 -4.85
N LEU A 49 -1.16 1.25 -3.84
CA LEU A 49 -1.37 1.93 -2.55
C LEU A 49 -1.12 3.44 -2.64
N ASN A 50 0.03 3.86 -3.18
CA ASN A 50 0.46 5.26 -3.16
C ASN A 50 0.03 6.05 -4.38
N GLY A 51 -0.11 5.41 -5.55
CA GLY A 51 -0.52 6.06 -6.79
C GLY A 51 -2.03 6.06 -6.97
N GLU A 52 -2.65 4.89 -6.78
CA GLU A 52 -4.07 4.68 -7.11
C GLU A 52 -4.99 4.73 -5.86
N GLY A 53 -4.42 4.79 -4.65
CA GLY A 53 -5.18 4.94 -3.41
C GLY A 53 -5.97 3.68 -3.00
N TYR A 54 -5.59 2.51 -3.51
CA TYR A 54 -6.21 1.25 -3.10
C TYR A 54 -5.96 0.99 -1.61
N THR A 55 -6.92 0.34 -0.96
CA THR A 55 -6.69 -0.26 0.36
C THR A 55 -5.92 -1.57 0.21
N ILE A 56 -5.26 -2.03 1.27
CA ILE A 56 -4.50 -3.29 1.29
C ILE A 56 -5.38 -4.48 0.88
N LYS A 57 -6.66 -4.49 1.30
CA LYS A 57 -7.64 -5.50 0.91
C LYS A 57 -7.98 -5.42 -0.58
N GLY A 58 -8.15 -4.21 -1.12
CA GLY A 58 -8.38 -3.97 -2.54
C GLY A 58 -7.21 -4.41 -3.41
N ALA A 59 -5.99 -4.04 -3.03
CA ALA A 59 -4.77 -4.47 -3.70
C ALA A 59 -4.59 -5.99 -3.67
N ARG A 60 -4.90 -6.65 -2.54
CA ARG A 60 -4.85 -8.12 -2.43
C ARG A 60 -5.85 -8.79 -3.38
N LYS A 61 -7.06 -8.26 -3.48
CA LYS A 61 -8.09 -8.77 -4.40
C LYS A 61 -7.70 -8.57 -5.85
N TYR A 62 -7.12 -7.40 -6.18
CA TYR A 62 -6.60 -7.11 -7.51
C TYR A 62 -5.50 -8.10 -7.91
N LEU A 63 -4.53 -8.35 -7.03
CA LEU A 63 -3.46 -9.32 -7.27
C LEU A 63 -3.97 -10.77 -7.36
N GLN A 64 -4.98 -11.16 -6.58
CA GLN A 64 -5.57 -12.50 -6.65
C GLN A 64 -6.43 -12.73 -7.89
N ASN A 65 -7.11 -11.70 -8.39
CA ASN A 65 -7.97 -11.78 -9.57
C ASN A 65 -7.19 -11.83 -10.89
N GLY A 66 -5.88 -12.10 -10.83
CA GLY A 66 -5.01 -12.09 -12.00
C GLY A 66 -4.69 -10.69 -12.47
N GLY A 67 -4.52 -9.75 -11.50
CA GLY A 67 -4.03 -8.40 -11.74
C GLY A 67 -2.93 -8.47 -12.78
N ASP A 68 -3.18 -7.74 -13.87
CA ASP A 68 -2.61 -7.91 -15.20
C ASP A 68 -1.17 -8.42 -15.14
N LYS A 69 -0.84 -9.42 -15.97
CA LYS A 69 0.48 -10.03 -16.17
C LYS A 69 1.58 -8.98 -16.46
N ALA A 70 1.89 -8.11 -15.52
CA ALA A 70 2.68 -6.89 -15.69
C ALA A 70 4.01 -7.08 -14.98
N GLY A 71 4.78 -8.03 -15.49
CA GLY A 71 6.24 -8.05 -15.38
C GLY A 71 6.93 -7.62 -16.67
N ALA A 72 6.20 -7.11 -17.67
CA ALA A 72 6.77 -6.73 -18.95
C ALA A 72 6.02 -5.52 -19.52
N GLN A 73 6.56 -4.31 -19.29
CA GLN A 73 6.62 -3.19 -20.23
C GLN A 73 7.06 -1.93 -19.47
N ASP A 74 8.37 -1.81 -19.28
CA ASP A 74 9.01 -0.50 -19.31
C ASP A 74 8.96 -0.04 -20.77
N GLN A 75 7.98 0.79 -21.14
CA GLN A 75 8.10 1.77 -22.23
C GLN A 75 7.20 2.97 -21.96
N ALA A 76 7.81 4.13 -22.11
CA ALA A 76 7.23 5.45 -21.96
C ALA A 76 6.09 5.72 -22.96
N ASN A 77 5.01 6.34 -22.48
CA ASN A 77 4.36 7.49 -23.13
C ASN A 77 3.19 7.96 -22.27
N GLY A 78 3.11 9.28 -22.07
CA GLY A 78 1.91 9.91 -21.55
C GLY A 78 0.79 9.80 -22.57
N VAL A 79 -0.36 9.28 -22.15
CA VAL A 79 -1.66 9.50 -22.80
C VAL A 79 -2.72 9.52 -21.71
N ASP A 80 -3.51 10.58 -21.72
CA ASP A 80 -4.73 10.71 -20.97
C ASP A 80 -5.72 9.63 -21.41
N ILE A 81 -6.29 8.88 -20.47
CA ILE A 81 -7.65 8.38 -20.66
C ILE A 81 -8.33 8.48 -19.29
N GLY A 82 -9.22 9.45 -19.18
CA GLY A 82 -10.18 9.51 -18.08
C GLY A 82 -11.06 8.26 -18.11
N VAL A 83 -10.77 7.32 -17.23
CA VAL A 83 -11.76 6.32 -16.79
C VAL A 83 -12.04 6.62 -15.33
N THR A 84 -13.04 7.47 -15.10
CA THR A 84 -13.81 7.46 -13.86
C THR A 84 -14.42 6.07 -13.71
N CYS A 85 -13.78 5.20 -12.95
CA CYS A 85 -14.46 4.07 -12.37
C CYS A 85 -14.75 4.43 -10.92
N ALA A 86 -16.02 4.74 -10.66
CA ALA A 86 -16.52 5.23 -9.40
C ALA A 86 -16.03 4.36 -8.22
N PRO A 87 -15.59 4.97 -7.11
CA PRO A 87 -15.27 4.22 -5.91
C PRO A 87 -16.54 3.51 -5.41
N PRO A 88 -16.49 2.22 -5.04
CA PRO A 88 -17.52 1.67 -4.19
C PRO A 88 -17.46 2.46 -2.88
N ALA A 89 -18.50 3.27 -2.66
CA ALA A 89 -18.79 3.89 -1.38
C ALA A 89 -18.76 2.77 -0.34
N ASP A 90 -17.82 2.88 0.61
CA ASP A 90 -17.77 2.23 1.93
C ASP A 90 -16.31 2.07 2.35
N SER A 91 -15.62 3.20 2.43
CA SER A 91 -14.47 3.34 3.31
C SER A 91 -14.85 4.43 4.28
N SER A 92 -15.44 4.04 5.40
CA SER A 92 -15.65 4.87 6.59
C SER A 92 -14.28 5.32 7.11
N GLY A 93 -13.69 6.27 6.39
CA GLY A 93 -12.51 7.00 6.78
C GLY A 93 -12.86 7.78 8.03
N ILE A 94 -12.10 7.58 9.10
CA ILE A 94 -12.17 8.45 10.26
C ILE A 94 -11.84 9.85 9.76
N SER A 95 -12.83 10.76 9.78
CA SER A 95 -12.63 12.08 9.21
C SER A 95 -11.59 12.84 10.03
N VAL A 96 -10.61 13.42 9.34
CA VAL A 96 -9.57 14.25 9.96
C VAL A 96 -10.21 15.39 10.77
N GLU A 97 -11.40 15.82 10.37
CA GLU A 97 -12.20 16.82 11.07
C GLU A 97 -12.74 16.34 12.43
N ALA A 98 -13.23 15.08 12.52
CA ALA A 98 -13.64 14.50 13.79
C ALA A 98 -12.45 14.39 14.77
N LEU A 99 -11.26 14.06 14.28
CA LEU A 99 -10.04 14.01 15.10
C LEU A 99 -9.61 15.39 15.61
N LYS A 100 -9.73 16.43 14.78
CA LYS A 100 -9.49 17.82 15.20
C LYS A 100 -10.48 18.28 16.26
N MET A 101 -11.76 17.89 16.14
CA MET A 101 -12.78 18.22 17.14
C MET A 101 -12.50 17.55 18.48
N ILE A 102 -12.11 16.27 18.48
CA ILE A 102 -11.71 15.56 19.71
C ILE A 102 -10.51 16.27 20.36
N ARG A 103 -9.48 16.61 19.57
CA ARG A 103 -8.30 17.35 20.06
C ARG A 103 -8.69 18.69 20.69
N ASN A 104 -9.52 19.48 20.02
CA ASN A 104 -9.91 20.81 20.51
C ASN A 104 -10.77 20.72 21.78
N ARG A 105 -11.65 19.73 21.87
CA ARG A 105 -12.45 19.47 23.08
C ARG A 105 -11.58 19.11 24.28
N LEU A 106 -10.57 18.26 24.07
CA LEU A 106 -9.61 17.89 25.11
C LEU A 106 -8.73 19.08 25.52
N ALA A 107 -8.27 19.89 24.55
CA ALA A 107 -7.48 21.09 24.84
C ALA A 107 -8.24 22.10 25.71
N ASN A 108 -9.53 22.34 25.42
CA ASN A 108 -10.36 23.23 26.24
C ASN A 108 -10.64 22.66 27.64
N ALA A 109 -10.82 21.33 27.77
CA ALA A 109 -11.03 20.70 29.06
C ALA A 109 -9.80 20.79 29.97
N LEU A 110 -8.59 20.75 29.38
CA LEU A 110 -7.34 20.95 30.12
C LEU A 110 -7.08 22.41 30.47
N ALA A 111 -7.55 23.37 29.67
CA ALA A 111 -7.39 24.80 29.94
C ALA A 111 -8.39 25.34 30.98
N ALA A 112 -9.42 24.59 31.31
CA ALA A 112 -10.47 24.93 32.28
C ALA A 112 -10.25 24.29 33.67
N ALA A 113 -9.09 23.65 33.90
CA ALA A 113 -8.65 23.07 35.16
C ALA A 113 -7.45 23.85 35.71
#